data_AF-A0A960MT65-F1
#
_entry.id   AF-A0A960MT65-F1
#
_cell.length_a   1.000
_cell.length_b   1.000
_cell.length_c   1.000
_cell.angle_alpha   90.00
_cell.angle_beta   90.00
_cell.angle_gamma   90.00
#
_symmetry.space_group_name_H-M   'P 1'
#
loop_
_entity.id
_entity.type
_entity.pdbx_description
1 polymer ?
#
loop_
_entity_poly.entity_id
_entity_poly.type
_entity_poly.pdbx_seq_one_letter_code
_entity_poly.pdbx_strand_id
1 'polypeptide(L)'
;MYDTADTRSASPLRTLGRAVAVVALSAMAALIWFTMIPVESVTREALRPVFDPLRRMVGLEQHWDMFATAPYHHSYRVVVEVEPPGSGGKVLTVGPVLPGLREVPAYFRYHTFFSRLEVPQYGPWLEPYAERVGQALAMRHLEWRGGQFRIRKTAGRIQSLETIRDLGEIAYDQATLHGPYSIPTEPKP
;
A
#
# COMPACT_ATOMS: atom_id res chain seq x y z
N MET A 1 -57.70 -39.96 -21.80
CA MET A 1 -57.94 -39.84 -20.34
C MET A 1 -56.56 -39.83 -19.70
N TYR A 2 -56.23 -38.69 -19.10
CA TYR A 2 -54.96 -38.23 -18.52
C TYR A 2 -53.72 -39.13 -18.54
N ASP A 3 -52.75 -38.68 -19.35
CA ASP A 3 -51.31 -38.84 -19.14
C ASP A 3 -50.87 -37.89 -18.02
N THR A 4 -50.29 -38.39 -16.93
CA THR A 4 -49.35 -37.68 -16.06
C THR A 4 -48.92 -38.59 -14.90
N ALA A 5 -47.65 -39.00 -14.90
CA ALA A 5 -46.78 -38.99 -13.72
C ALA A 5 -45.36 -39.43 -14.13
N ASP A 6 -44.63 -38.53 -14.80
CA ASP A 6 -43.18 -38.62 -14.91
C ASP A 6 -42.58 -38.29 -13.52
N THR A 7 -42.62 -39.24 -12.59
CA THR A 7 -41.89 -39.14 -11.31
C THR A 7 -40.41 -39.37 -11.61
N ARG A 8 -39.75 -38.31 -12.10
CA ARG A 8 -38.29 -38.24 -12.19
C ARG A 8 -37.72 -38.31 -10.77
N SER A 9 -37.41 -39.53 -10.33
CA SER A 9 -36.50 -39.80 -9.24
C SER A 9 -35.24 -38.95 -9.44
N ALA A 10 -35.10 -37.87 -8.66
CA ALA A 10 -33.91 -37.04 -8.71
C ALA A 10 -32.76 -37.90 -8.22
N SER A 11 -31.77 -38.15 -9.09
CA SER A 11 -30.62 -38.97 -8.72
C SER A 11 -29.99 -38.43 -7.42
N PRO A 12 -29.56 -39.30 -6.50
CA PRO A 12 -29.04 -38.89 -5.19
C PRO A 12 -27.88 -37.87 -5.30
N LEU A 13 -27.14 -37.92 -6.41
CA LEU A 13 -26.10 -36.96 -6.78
C LEU A 13 -26.63 -35.53 -7.01
N ARG A 14 -27.83 -35.37 -7.59
CA ARG A 14 -28.48 -34.06 -7.78
C ARG A 14 -28.99 -33.49 -6.45
N THR A 15 -29.50 -34.34 -5.57
CA THR A 15 -29.95 -33.93 -4.23
C THR A 15 -28.76 -33.53 -3.36
N LEU A 16 -27.67 -34.28 -3.41
CA LEU A 16 -26.42 -33.94 -2.73
C LEU A 16 -25.82 -32.63 -3.25
N GLY A 17 -25.76 -32.45 -4.57
CA GLY A 17 -25.27 -31.21 -5.18
C GLY A 17 -26.09 -29.98 -4.79
N ARG A 18 -27.42 -30.12 -4.71
CA ARG A 18 -28.30 -29.05 -4.21
C ARG A 18 -28.07 -28.75 -2.74
N ALA A 19 -27.92 -29.76 -1.90
CA ALA A 19 -27.63 -29.57 -0.48
C ALA A 19 -26.30 -28.82 -0.27
N VAL A 20 -25.25 -29.22 -1.00
CA VAL A 20 -23.94 -28.54 -0.95
C VAL A 20 -24.05 -27.10 -1.44
N ALA A 21 -24.78 -26.85 -2.52
CA ALA A 21 -24.98 -25.49 -3.03
C ALA A 21 -25.74 -24.59 -2.02
N VAL A 22 -26.77 -25.12 -1.36
CA VAL A 22 -27.52 -24.39 -0.32
C VAL A 22 -26.63 -24.05 0.87
N VAL A 23 -25.80 -25.00 1.33
CA VAL A 23 -24.86 -24.75 2.42
C VAL A 23 -23.82 -23.69 2.04
N ALA A 24 -23.24 -23.80 0.84
CA ALA A 24 -22.26 -22.82 0.35
C ALA A 24 -22.86 -21.41 0.22
N LEU A 25 -24.07 -21.29 -0.34
CA LEU A 25 -24.76 -20.01 -0.46
C LEU A 25 -25.14 -19.42 0.91
N SER A 26 -25.56 -20.26 1.85
CA SER A 26 -25.90 -19.84 3.21
C SER A 26 -24.66 -19.35 3.97
N ALA A 27 -23.52 -20.04 3.81
CA ALA A 27 -22.25 -19.61 4.38
C ALA A 27 -21.79 -18.27 3.79
N MET A 28 -21.92 -18.07 2.48
CA MET A 28 -21.62 -16.79 1.83
C MET A 28 -22.55 -15.66 2.29
N ALA A 29 -23.84 -15.92 2.44
CA ALA A 29 -24.79 -14.95 2.97
C ALA A 29 -24.42 -14.54 4.41
N ALA A 30 -24.15 -15.51 5.28
CA ALA A 30 -23.72 -15.24 6.67
C ALA A 30 -22.43 -14.42 6.72
N LEU A 31 -21.50 -14.66 5.79
CA LEU A 31 -20.25 -13.92 5.67
C LEU A 31 -20.50 -12.44 5.28
N ILE A 32 -21.41 -12.19 4.34
CA ILE A 32 -21.82 -10.82 3.95
C ILE A 32 -22.51 -10.11 5.12
N TRP A 33 -23.38 -10.80 5.87
CA TRP A 33 -23.99 -10.22 7.06
C TRP A 33 -22.94 -9.85 8.12
N PHE A 34 -21.95 -10.73 8.34
CA PHE A 34 -20.85 -10.45 9.26
C PHE A 34 -20.02 -9.23 8.85
N THR A 35 -19.81 -8.98 7.55
CA THR A 35 -19.07 -7.77 7.11
C THR A 35 -19.83 -6.47 7.34
N MET A 36 -21.16 -6.51 7.48
CA MET A 36 -21.99 -5.34 7.79
C MET A 36 -22.01 -4.97 9.28
N ILE A 37 -21.58 -5.87 10.17
CA ILE A 37 -21.53 -5.59 11.61
C ILE A 37 -20.38 -4.59 11.89
N PRO A 38 -20.57 -3.50 12.66
CA PRO A 38 -19.52 -2.55 12.99
C PRO A 38 -18.28 -3.20 13.62
N VAL A 39 -17.08 -2.70 13.27
CA VAL A 39 -15.78 -3.24 13.70
C VAL A 39 -15.64 -3.22 15.23
N GLU A 40 -16.20 -2.19 15.85
CA GLU A 40 -16.13 -1.91 17.29
C GLU A 40 -17.20 -2.64 18.11
N SER A 41 -18.09 -3.40 17.46
CA SER A 41 -19.17 -4.06 18.19
C SER A 41 -18.68 -5.34 18.90
N VAL A 42 -19.16 -5.53 20.14
CA VAL A 42 -18.93 -6.74 20.94
C VAL A 42 -19.37 -8.01 20.19
N THR A 43 -20.45 -7.91 19.40
CA THR A 43 -20.95 -9.00 18.56
C THR A 43 -19.94 -9.41 17.48
N ARG A 44 -19.25 -8.45 16.85
CA ARG A 44 -18.25 -8.76 15.84
C ARG A 44 -17.02 -9.39 16.46
N GLU A 45 -16.59 -8.93 17.63
CA GLU A 45 -15.46 -9.52 18.36
C GLU A 45 -15.73 -10.97 18.76
N ALA A 46 -16.95 -11.26 19.24
CA ALA A 46 -17.36 -12.62 19.61
C ALA A 46 -17.42 -13.59 18.40
N LEU A 47 -17.83 -13.10 17.22
CA LEU A 47 -17.98 -13.91 16.01
C LEU A 47 -16.68 -14.02 15.18
N ARG A 48 -15.71 -13.16 15.46
CA ARG A 48 -14.43 -13.05 14.75
C ARG A 48 -13.68 -14.39 14.58
N PRO A 49 -13.55 -15.26 15.61
CA PRO A 49 -12.78 -16.50 15.47
C PRO A 49 -13.34 -17.47 14.42
N VAL A 50 -14.65 -17.40 14.16
CA VAL A 50 -15.35 -18.27 13.22
C VAL A 50 -15.32 -17.69 11.80
N PHE A 51 -15.56 -16.38 11.68
CA PHE A 51 -15.74 -15.74 10.36
C PHE A 51 -14.45 -15.20 9.74
N ASP A 52 -13.43 -14.82 10.52
CA ASP A 52 -12.15 -14.33 9.97
C ASP A 52 -11.43 -15.36 9.08
N PRO A 53 -11.32 -16.65 9.47
CA PRO A 53 -10.73 -17.67 8.59
C PRO A 53 -11.51 -17.86 7.29
N LEU A 54 -12.84 -17.81 7.36
CA LEU A 54 -13.70 -17.91 6.17
C LEU A 54 -13.52 -16.70 5.26
N ARG A 55 -13.48 -15.48 5.81
CA ARG A 55 -13.20 -14.24 5.06
C ARG A 55 -11.87 -14.29 4.34
N ARG A 56 -10.83 -14.83 4.99
CA ARG A 56 -9.51 -15.08 4.39
C ARG A 56 -9.59 -16.02 3.20
N MET A 57 -10.22 -17.18 3.40
CA MET A 57 -10.30 -18.21 2.37
C MET A 57 -11.01 -17.73 1.10
N VAL A 58 -12.07 -16.93 1.23
CA VAL A 58 -12.82 -16.42 0.07
C VAL A 58 -12.34 -15.05 -0.43
N GLY A 59 -11.28 -14.50 0.15
CA GLY A 59 -10.72 -13.20 -0.26
C GLY A 59 -11.59 -11.98 0.08
N LEU A 60 -12.52 -12.11 1.03
CA LEU A 60 -13.36 -11.00 1.55
C LEU A 60 -12.70 -10.26 2.73
N GLU A 61 -11.48 -10.64 3.09
CA GLU A 61 -10.61 -9.80 3.90
C GLU A 61 -10.05 -8.69 3.00
N GLN A 62 -10.88 -7.69 2.71
CA GLN A 62 -10.41 -6.39 2.27
C GLN A 62 -9.61 -5.81 3.45
N HIS A 63 -8.30 -6.04 3.44
CA HIS A 63 -7.35 -5.46 4.40
C HIS A 63 -7.19 -3.94 4.21
N TRP A 64 -7.89 -3.37 3.22
CA TRP A 64 -7.94 -1.95 2.98
C TRP A 64 -9.18 -1.40 3.64
N ASP A 65 -9.01 -0.98 4.89
CA ASP A 65 -9.86 0.06 5.41
C ASP A 65 -9.58 1.33 4.59
N MET A 66 -10.53 1.80 3.80
CA MET A 66 -10.32 3.04 3.03
C MET A 66 -10.13 4.27 3.94
N PHE A 67 -10.48 4.17 5.23
CA PHE A 67 -10.30 5.19 6.25
C PHE A 67 -9.07 4.95 7.15
N ALA A 68 -8.43 3.77 7.11
CA ALA A 68 -7.19 3.51 7.88
C ALA A 68 -6.00 3.01 7.04
N THR A 69 -6.19 2.63 5.77
CA THR A 69 -5.21 1.93 4.93
C THR A 69 -4.89 2.63 3.62
N ALA A 70 -5.77 3.48 3.08
CA ALA A 70 -5.25 4.62 2.34
C ALA A 70 -4.66 5.52 3.43
N PRO A 71 -3.34 5.73 3.53
CA PRO A 71 -2.89 6.84 4.35
C PRO A 71 -3.67 8.06 3.84
N TYR A 72 -4.09 8.94 4.74
CA TYR A 72 -4.81 10.19 4.46
C TYR A 72 -4.01 11.16 3.55
N HIS A 73 -3.17 10.64 2.66
CA HIS A 73 -2.32 11.33 1.73
C HIS A 73 -3.18 11.97 0.64
N HIS A 74 -3.54 13.25 0.81
CA HIS A 74 -4.04 14.06 -0.31
C HIS A 74 -2.89 14.41 -1.28
N SER A 75 -1.64 14.31 -0.81
CA SER A 75 -0.44 14.41 -1.64
C SER A 75 0.64 13.45 -1.15
N TYR A 76 1.46 12.94 -2.06
CA TYR A 76 2.69 12.24 -1.70
C TYR A 76 3.76 12.53 -2.74
N ARG A 77 4.86 13.16 -2.31
CA ARG A 77 5.98 13.54 -3.18
C ARG A 77 7.26 12.92 -2.66
N VAL A 78 8.07 12.40 -3.56
CA VAL A 78 9.43 11.96 -3.25
C VAL A 78 10.40 12.62 -4.20
N VAL A 79 11.44 13.22 -3.64
CA VAL A 79 12.54 13.84 -4.38
C VAL A 79 13.87 13.39 -3.80
N VAL A 80 14.90 13.42 -4.64
CA VAL A 80 16.27 13.18 -4.19
C VAL A 80 16.98 14.53 -4.16
N GLU A 81 17.52 14.89 -3.00
CA GLU A 81 18.28 16.09 -2.78
C GLU A 81 19.77 15.75 -2.86
N VAL A 82 20.46 16.27 -3.86
CA VAL A 82 21.87 16.00 -4.13
C VAL A 82 22.70 17.20 -3.71
N GLU A 83 23.79 16.93 -3.01
CA GLU A 83 24.81 17.91 -2.64
C GLU A 83 26.12 17.51 -3.34
N PRO A 84 26.43 18.09 -4.52
CA PRO A 84 27.64 17.77 -5.26
C PRO A 84 28.90 18.13 -4.47
N PRO A 85 30.03 17.44 -4.72
CA PRO A 85 31.30 17.80 -4.09
C PRO A 85 31.70 19.23 -4.46
N GLY A 86 32.21 20.00 -3.50
CA GLY A 86 32.66 21.37 -3.73
C GLY A 86 31.54 22.39 -4.00
N SER A 87 30.26 22.00 -3.85
CA SER A 87 29.10 22.87 -4.10
C SER A 87 28.87 23.95 -3.04
N GLY A 88 29.63 23.94 -1.95
CA GLY A 88 29.47 24.90 -0.84
C GLY A 88 28.11 24.81 -0.15
N GLY A 89 27.49 23.63 -0.14
CA GLY A 89 26.17 23.41 0.44
C GLY A 89 24.99 23.67 -0.51
N LYS A 90 25.24 23.90 -1.81
CA LYS A 90 24.17 24.05 -2.79
C LYS A 90 23.50 22.70 -3.06
N VAL A 91 22.26 22.58 -2.58
CA VAL A 91 21.42 21.39 -2.79
C VAL A 91 20.68 21.49 -4.13
N LEU A 92 20.79 20.44 -4.95
CA LEU A 92 20.04 20.24 -6.18
C LEU A 92 18.91 19.24 -5.93
N THR A 93 17.74 19.47 -6.51
CA THR A 93 16.63 18.52 -6.40
C THR A 93 16.43 17.79 -7.72
N VAL A 94 16.43 16.46 -7.67
CA VAL A 94 16.08 15.60 -8.81
C VAL A 94 14.82 14.78 -8.50
N GLY A 95 14.13 14.37 -9.56
CA GLY A 95 12.96 13.50 -9.45
C GLY A 95 13.29 12.15 -8.79
N PRO A 96 12.27 11.35 -8.42
CA PRO A 96 12.50 10.05 -7.80
C PRO A 96 13.24 9.14 -8.80
N VAL A 97 14.54 8.93 -8.54
CA VAL A 97 15.38 8.06 -9.35
C VAL A 97 15.04 6.62 -9.01
N LEU A 98 14.28 5.94 -9.88
CA LEU A 98 14.26 4.48 -9.86
C LEU A 98 15.52 3.99 -10.59
N PRO A 99 16.44 3.28 -9.92
CA PRO A 99 17.63 2.75 -10.56
C PRO A 99 17.23 1.86 -11.75
N GLY A 100 17.72 2.18 -12.95
CA GLY A 100 17.43 1.44 -14.18
C GLY A 100 16.15 1.82 -14.94
N LEU A 101 15.37 2.80 -14.49
CA LEU A 101 14.16 3.26 -15.20
C LEU A 101 14.29 4.73 -15.65
N ARG A 102 13.67 5.05 -16.81
CA ARG A 102 13.45 6.45 -17.24
C ARG A 102 12.58 7.16 -16.21
N GLU A 103 12.74 8.48 -16.08
CA GLU A 103 11.85 9.29 -15.26
C GLU A 103 10.40 9.05 -15.69
N VAL A 104 9.58 8.56 -14.76
CA VAL A 104 8.16 8.31 -15.01
C VAL A 104 7.38 9.48 -14.40
N PRO A 105 6.41 10.08 -15.12
CA PRO A 105 5.60 11.15 -14.56
C PRO A 105 5.01 10.76 -13.21
N ALA A 106 5.27 11.63 -12.24
CA ALA A 106 5.02 11.41 -10.83
C ALA A 106 3.51 11.46 -10.54
N TYR A 107 2.90 10.32 -10.21
CA TYR A 107 1.71 10.34 -9.34
C TYR A 107 1.41 8.96 -8.73
N PHE A 108 1.47 7.87 -9.50
CA PHE A 108 0.89 6.59 -9.04
C PHE A 108 1.88 5.49 -8.64
N ARG A 109 3.08 5.42 -9.24
CA ARG A 109 3.96 4.23 -9.06
C ARG A 109 4.91 4.30 -7.87
N TYR A 110 5.13 5.49 -7.30
CA TYR A 110 6.09 5.70 -6.21
C TYR A 110 5.45 5.64 -4.82
N HIS A 111 4.15 5.94 -4.72
CA HIS A 111 3.43 6.03 -3.44
C HIS A 111 3.50 4.71 -2.68
N THR A 112 3.15 3.59 -3.30
CA THR A 112 3.13 2.27 -2.62
C THR A 112 4.51 1.82 -2.15
N PHE A 113 5.56 2.06 -2.92
CA PHE A 113 6.91 1.66 -2.52
C PHE A 113 7.40 2.48 -1.31
N PHE A 114 7.34 3.80 -1.42
CA PHE A 114 7.89 4.67 -0.37
C PHE A 114 7.04 4.74 0.89
N SER A 115 5.72 4.57 0.78
CA SER A 115 4.84 4.39 1.94
C SER A 115 5.12 3.08 2.66
N ARG A 116 5.40 1.98 1.93
CA ARG A 116 5.84 0.73 2.57
C ARG A 116 7.16 0.88 3.30
N LEU A 117 8.11 1.66 2.78
CA LEU A 117 9.38 1.94 3.47
C LEU A 117 9.22 2.69 4.80
N GLU A 118 8.06 3.27 5.10
CA GLU A 118 7.75 3.85 6.42
C GLU A 118 7.34 2.80 7.46
N VAL A 119 6.99 1.58 7.01
CA VAL A 119 6.66 0.47 7.90
C VAL A 119 7.96 -0.23 8.34
N PRO A 120 8.17 -0.48 9.65
CA PRO A 120 9.42 -1.05 10.17
C PRO A 120 9.87 -2.33 9.46
N GLN A 121 8.91 -3.17 9.04
CA GLN A 121 9.18 -4.42 8.32
C GLN A 121 9.93 -4.22 7.00
N TYR A 122 9.71 -3.10 6.30
CA TYR A 122 10.35 -2.82 5.01
C TYR A 122 11.53 -1.85 5.13
N GLY A 123 11.83 -1.34 6.32
CA GLY A 123 13.00 -0.49 6.59
C GLY A 123 14.33 -1.03 6.04
N PRO A 124 14.63 -2.33 6.13
CA PRO A 124 15.86 -2.91 5.58
C PRO A 124 16.04 -2.73 4.06
N TRP A 125 14.98 -2.44 3.30
CA TRP A 125 15.06 -2.22 1.85
C TRP A 125 15.46 -0.79 1.47
N LEU A 126 15.47 0.14 2.45
CA LEU A 126 15.85 1.53 2.20
C LEU A 126 17.34 1.65 1.84
N GLU A 127 18.21 0.92 2.54
CA GLU A 127 19.66 0.99 2.32
C GLU A 127 20.07 0.46 0.94
N PRO A 128 19.63 -0.75 0.50
CA PRO A 128 19.94 -1.23 -0.85
C PRO A 128 19.32 -0.37 -1.94
N TYR A 129 18.15 0.25 -1.67
CA TYR A 129 17.56 1.23 -2.59
C TYR A 129 18.46 2.47 -2.72
N ALA A 130 18.91 3.03 -1.59
CA ALA A 130 19.80 4.19 -1.57
C ALA A 130 21.12 3.87 -2.28
N GLU A 131 21.73 2.71 -2.04
CA GLU A 131 22.95 2.29 -2.74
C GLU A 131 22.75 2.33 -4.26
N ARG A 132 21.68 1.71 -4.77
CA ARG A 132 21.38 1.71 -6.20
C ARG A 132 21.06 3.10 -6.77
N VAL A 133 20.43 3.97 -5.98
CA VAL A 133 20.23 5.38 -6.36
C VAL A 133 21.59 6.08 -6.49
N GLY A 134 22.49 5.89 -5.52
CA GLY A 134 23.85 6.42 -5.59
C GLY A 134 24.59 5.97 -6.85
N GLN A 135 24.53 4.68 -7.18
CA GLN A 135 25.09 4.14 -8.43
C GLN A 135 24.49 4.81 -9.67
N ALA A 136 23.16 4.93 -9.73
CA ALA A 136 22.47 5.56 -10.86
C ALA A 136 22.80 7.04 -11.01
N LEU A 137 22.93 7.79 -9.89
CA LEU A 137 23.35 9.19 -9.90
C LEU A 137 24.79 9.33 -10.42
N ALA A 138 25.72 8.50 -9.92
CA ALA A 138 27.11 8.49 -10.36
C ALA A 138 27.29 8.12 -11.84
N MET A 139 26.41 7.27 -12.39
CA MET A 139 26.40 6.94 -13.82
C MET A 139 25.84 8.05 -14.70
N ARG A 140 24.83 8.79 -14.23
CA ARG A 140 24.16 9.85 -15.00
C ARG A 140 24.87 11.21 -14.92
N HIS A 141 25.50 11.50 -13.79
CA HIS A 141 26.09 12.80 -13.46
C HIS A 141 27.51 12.62 -12.92
N LEU A 142 28.50 12.77 -13.82
CA LEU A 142 29.91 12.61 -13.48
C LEU A 142 30.36 13.61 -12.42
N GLU A 143 29.80 14.82 -12.47
CA GLU A 143 30.10 15.94 -11.58
C GLU A 143 29.53 15.79 -10.16
N TRP A 144 28.66 14.80 -9.91
CA TRP A 144 28.09 14.52 -8.58
C TRP A 144 28.82 13.40 -7.83
N ARG A 145 29.76 12.73 -8.48
CA ARG A 145 30.57 11.63 -7.91
C ARG A 145 31.37 12.11 -6.70
N GLY A 146 31.33 11.34 -5.61
CA GLY A 146 31.95 11.73 -4.33
C GLY A 146 31.14 12.76 -3.54
N GLY A 147 29.96 13.16 -4.03
CA GLY A 147 29.00 13.99 -3.30
C GLY A 147 28.10 13.17 -2.36
N GLN A 148 27.08 13.82 -1.82
CA GLN A 148 26.08 13.19 -0.97
C GLN A 148 24.69 13.40 -1.54
N PHE A 149 23.75 12.57 -1.11
CA PHE A 149 22.33 12.79 -1.39
C PHE A 149 21.44 12.38 -0.21
N ARG A 150 20.23 12.94 -0.18
CA ARG A 150 19.16 12.61 0.76
C ARG A 150 17.90 12.27 -0.03
N ILE A 151 17.09 11.38 0.49
CA ILE A 151 15.76 11.09 -0.07
C ILE A 151 14.75 11.85 0.79
N ARG A 152 14.11 12.88 0.22
CA ARG A 152 13.03 13.62 0.88
C ARG A 152 11.69 13.07 0.45
N LYS A 153 10.91 12.62 1.43
CA LYS A 153 9.50 12.26 1.29
C LYS A 153 8.67 13.40 1.87
N THR A 154 7.61 13.78 1.19
CA THR A 154 6.63 14.76 1.68
C THR A 154 5.25 14.14 1.55
N ALA A 155 4.63 13.87 2.68
CA ALA A 155 3.31 13.28 2.78
C ALA A 155 2.30 14.34 3.22
N GLY A 156 1.39 14.73 2.34
CA GLY A 156 0.30 15.64 2.66
C GLY A 156 -0.86 14.89 3.27
N ARG A 157 -1.06 14.98 4.59
CA ARG A 157 -2.06 14.24 5.36
C ARG A 157 -3.30 15.09 5.61
N ILE A 158 -4.47 14.51 5.43
CA ILE A 158 -5.75 15.08 5.87
C ILE A 158 -5.83 14.90 7.40
N GLN A 159 -6.23 15.96 8.08
CA GLN A 159 -6.41 15.97 9.53
C GLN A 159 -7.66 15.18 9.96
N SER A 160 -7.72 14.76 11.22
CA SER A 160 -8.96 14.18 11.74
C SER A 160 -10.05 15.25 11.82
N LEU A 161 -11.32 14.83 11.79
CA LEU A 161 -12.45 15.77 11.90
C LEU A 161 -12.41 16.59 13.19
N GLU A 162 -11.89 16.02 14.27
CA GLU A 162 -11.68 16.70 15.55
C GLU A 162 -10.64 17.82 15.38
N THR A 163 -9.47 17.51 14.84
CA THR A 163 -8.43 18.52 14.63
C THR A 163 -8.84 19.59 13.63
N ILE A 164 -9.62 19.25 12.60
CA ILE A 164 -10.18 20.25 11.66
C ILE A 164 -11.11 21.23 12.38
N ARG A 165 -11.94 20.75 13.32
CA ARG A 165 -12.83 21.61 14.12
C ARG A 165 -12.06 22.55 15.03
N ASP A 166 -10.95 22.07 15.60
CA ASP A 166 -10.15 22.83 16.56
C ASP A 166 -9.19 23.82 15.88
N LEU A 167 -8.54 23.42 14.79
CA LEU A 167 -7.49 24.21 14.12
C LEU A 167 -7.97 24.93 12.84
N GLY A 168 -9.10 24.53 12.26
CA GLY A 168 -9.59 25.07 10.98
C GLY A 168 -8.78 24.67 9.75
N GLU A 169 -7.77 23.81 9.91
CA GLU A 169 -6.89 23.35 8.84
C GLU A 169 -7.25 21.93 8.39
N ILE A 170 -7.53 21.76 7.11
CA ILE A 170 -7.99 20.48 6.55
C ILE A 170 -6.84 19.47 6.40
N ALA A 171 -5.63 19.95 6.14
CA ALA A 171 -4.50 19.09 5.84
C ALA A 171 -3.16 19.74 6.19
N TYR A 172 -2.11 18.91 6.28
CA TYR A 172 -0.74 19.33 6.55
C TYR A 172 0.26 18.50 5.77
N ASP A 173 1.39 19.09 5.38
CA ASP A 173 2.50 18.37 4.76
C ASP A 173 3.55 17.97 5.82
N GLN A 174 3.87 16.68 5.88
CA GLN A 174 4.93 16.14 6.72
C GLN A 174 6.12 15.71 5.86
N ALA A 175 7.28 16.32 6.07
CA ALA A 175 8.51 15.96 5.39
C ALA A 175 9.39 15.02 6.23
N THR A 176 9.86 13.94 5.61
CA THR A 176 10.82 12.99 6.19
C THR A 176 12.05 12.92 5.29
N LEU A 177 13.23 13.03 5.89
CA LEU A 177 14.51 12.93 5.20
C LEU A 177 15.20 11.62 5.56
N HIS A 178 15.71 10.93 4.55
CA HIS A 178 16.56 9.74 4.72
C HIS A 178 17.96 10.02 4.18
N GLY A 179 18.99 9.61 4.92
CA GLY A 179 20.40 9.86 4.62
C GLY A 179 21.07 10.77 5.68
N PRO A 180 22.21 11.39 5.36
CA PRO A 180 22.84 11.45 4.04
C PRO A 180 23.41 10.10 3.57
N TYR A 181 23.38 9.89 2.26
CA TYR A 181 23.98 8.75 1.56
C TYR A 181 25.10 9.25 0.63
N SER A 182 26.09 8.41 0.38
CA SER A 182 27.23 8.76 -0.48
C SER A 182 26.97 8.42 -1.94
N ILE A 183 27.41 9.30 -2.84
CA ILE A 183 27.45 9.02 -4.28
C ILE A 183 28.83 8.44 -4.61
N PRO A 184 28.93 7.20 -5.10
CA PRO A 184 30.22 6.55 -5.35
C PRO A 184 31.02 7.29 -6.42
N THR A 185 32.34 7.35 -6.23
CA THR A 185 33.27 7.91 -7.23
C THR A 185 33.40 7.02 -8.45
N GLU A 186 33.34 5.71 -8.23
CA GLU A 186 33.38 4.68 -9.27
C GLU A 186 32.10 3.85 -9.21
N PRO A 187 31.14 4.08 -10.12
CA PRO A 187 29.91 3.32 -10.11
C PRO A 187 30.14 1.89 -10.58
N LYS A 188 29.47 0.94 -9.93
CA LYS A 188 29.40 -0.46 -10.37
C LYS A 188 28.27 -0.63 -11.41
N PRO A 189 28.50 -1.38 -12.50
CA PRO A 189 27.48 -1.65 -13.51
C PRO A 189 26.32 -2.50 -12.97
#